data_AF-A0A2H6KIZ6-F1
#
_entry.id   AF-A0A2H6KIZ6-F1
#
_cell.length_a   1.000
_cell.length_b   1.000
_cell.length_c   1.000
_cell.angle_alpha   90.00
_cell.angle_beta   90.00
_cell.angle_gamma   90.00
#
_symmetry.space_group_name_H-M   'P 1'
#
loop_
_entity.id
_entity.type
_entity.pdbx_description
1 polymer ?
#
loop_
_entity_poly.entity_id
_entity_poly.type
_entity_poly.pdbx_seq_one_letter_code
_entity_poly.pdbx_strand_id
1 'polypeptide(L)'
;MIKTLLENSITNASQIGLLKEWKKEEIKKAAEQALAKKLAGIIPVATGSIQGDGSHITINLIDIVDFLIEQVVSYYKVSHYIPQKTRPPTTVYEMLQWVTGLKYNHVYDGVKNHIRTLFPKPDAYKEHPDYSLIPTDKLTFRATTEIKYDELTMHLAQFARNPEALKAIMGHGHSDGRYACEFNTNTDKLLYPSTGGACFDVLVDILNRLYHQLCFVYKQCHNGPDSSGWSDCYYGRGIGGSNWNCNSNQCPNQIGSQPCNQKCDQTGDQHPNCGVKSPLQSFLEDGLPGFLPHSITLLVAN
;
A
#
# COMPACT_ATOMS: atom_id res chain seq x y z
N MET A 1 -31.72 -6.80 -11.94
CA MET A 1 -31.50 -5.34 -11.82
C MET A 1 -30.00 -5.00 -11.84
N ILE A 2 -29.16 -5.49 -10.92
CA ILE A 2 -27.69 -5.22 -10.95
C ILE A 2 -27.01 -5.79 -12.22
N LYS A 3 -27.27 -7.05 -12.57
CA LYS A 3 -26.68 -7.68 -13.77
C LYS A 3 -27.04 -6.92 -15.07
N THR A 4 -28.26 -6.42 -15.14
CA THR A 4 -28.78 -5.61 -16.25
C THR A 4 -28.09 -4.25 -16.35
N LEU A 5 -27.72 -3.62 -15.23
CA LEU A 5 -26.96 -2.36 -15.21
C LEU A 5 -25.51 -2.53 -15.70
N LEU A 6 -24.91 -3.70 -15.48
CA LEU A 6 -23.52 -3.97 -15.87
C LEU A 6 -23.37 -4.26 -17.37
N GLU A 7 -24.40 -4.84 -18.00
CA GLU A 7 -24.35 -5.31 -19.39
C GLU A 7 -24.92 -4.28 -20.38
N ASN A 8 -25.72 -3.32 -19.92
CA ASN A 8 -26.33 -2.30 -20.77
C ASN A 8 -25.32 -1.27 -21.26
N SER A 9 -25.43 -0.88 -22.54
CA SER A 9 -24.68 0.24 -23.10
C SER A 9 -25.07 1.54 -22.39
N ILE A 10 -24.06 2.36 -22.05
CA ILE A 10 -24.26 3.70 -21.55
C ILE A 10 -24.43 4.64 -22.74
N THR A 11 -25.57 5.33 -22.78
CA THR A 11 -25.89 6.32 -23.82
C THR A 11 -24.78 7.38 -23.89
N ASN A 12 -24.33 7.71 -25.10
CA ASN A 12 -23.29 8.71 -25.39
C ASN A 12 -21.87 8.39 -24.88
N ALA A 13 -21.62 7.28 -24.17
CA ALA A 13 -20.26 6.96 -23.71
C ALA A 13 -19.25 6.84 -24.87
N SER A 14 -19.69 6.33 -26.03
CA SER A 14 -18.89 6.24 -27.25
C SER A 14 -18.56 7.58 -27.91
N GLN A 15 -19.17 8.70 -27.44
CA GLN A 15 -18.82 10.06 -27.87
C GLN A 15 -17.59 10.60 -27.12
N ILE A 16 -17.24 10.01 -25.96
CA ILE A 16 -16.03 10.38 -25.23
C ILE A 16 -14.83 9.77 -25.95
N GLY A 17 -14.09 10.59 -26.70
CA GLY A 17 -13.01 10.15 -27.58
C GLY A 17 -11.96 9.26 -26.90
N LEU A 18 -11.46 9.67 -25.72
CA LEU A 18 -10.46 8.89 -24.97
C LEU A 18 -10.98 7.50 -24.57
N LEU A 19 -12.23 7.42 -24.10
CA LEU A 19 -12.86 6.18 -23.69
C LEU A 19 -13.14 5.26 -24.87
N LYS A 20 -13.54 5.84 -26.02
CA LYS A 20 -13.75 5.09 -27.27
C LYS A 20 -12.45 4.47 -27.78
N GLU A 21 -11.37 5.25 -27.84
CA GLU A 21 -10.07 4.73 -28.29
C GLU A 21 -9.52 3.69 -27.32
N TRP A 22 -9.63 3.92 -26.01
CA TRP A 22 -9.30 2.91 -25.00
C TRP A 22 -10.04 1.60 -25.23
N LYS A 23 -11.36 1.64 -25.47
CA LYS A 23 -12.17 0.43 -25.70
C LYS A 23 -11.72 -0.32 -26.95
N LYS A 24 -11.32 0.39 -28.02
CA LYS A 24 -10.77 -0.25 -29.24
C LYS A 24 -9.48 -1.00 -28.94
N GLU A 25 -8.57 -0.39 -28.17
CA GLU A 25 -7.31 -1.02 -27.79
C GLU A 25 -7.55 -2.25 -26.92
N GLU A 26 -8.49 -2.22 -25.98
CA GLU A 26 -8.84 -3.39 -25.17
C GLU A 26 -9.42 -4.54 -26.01
N ILE A 27 -10.30 -4.23 -26.98
CA ILE A 27 -10.81 -5.23 -27.94
C ILE A 27 -9.66 -5.85 -28.74
N LYS A 28 -8.72 -5.02 -29.21
CA LYS A 28 -7.55 -5.47 -29.96
C LYS A 28 -6.64 -6.37 -29.11
N LYS A 29 -6.30 -5.98 -27.88
CA LYS A 29 -5.51 -6.80 -26.94
C LYS A 29 -6.18 -8.14 -26.65
N ALA A 30 -7.50 -8.14 -26.44
CA ALA A 30 -8.26 -9.37 -26.21
C ALA A 30 -8.20 -10.32 -27.42
N ALA A 31 -8.28 -9.79 -28.63
CA ALA A 31 -8.14 -10.57 -29.86
C ALA A 31 -6.72 -11.16 -30.02
N GLU A 32 -5.67 -10.37 -29.74
CA GLU A 32 -4.28 -10.81 -29.76
C GLU A 32 -4.02 -11.92 -28.71
N GLN A 33 -4.54 -11.76 -27.49
CA GLN A 33 -4.45 -12.78 -26.45
C GLN A 33 -5.21 -14.06 -26.81
N ALA A 34 -6.39 -13.96 -27.41
CA ALA A 34 -7.15 -15.11 -27.87
C ALA A 34 -6.40 -15.87 -28.97
N LEU A 35 -5.77 -15.15 -29.90
CA LEU A 35 -4.90 -15.73 -30.93
C LEU A 35 -3.69 -16.44 -30.32
N ALA A 36 -3.01 -15.81 -29.35
CA ALA A 36 -1.87 -16.40 -28.65
C ALA A 36 -2.26 -17.70 -27.91
N LYS A 37 -3.41 -17.71 -27.21
CA LYS A 37 -3.94 -18.93 -26.55
C LYS A 37 -4.27 -20.04 -27.55
N LYS A 38 -4.79 -19.68 -28.73
CA LYS A 38 -5.07 -20.62 -29.82
C LYS A 38 -3.79 -21.23 -30.38
N LEU A 39 -2.76 -20.42 -30.60
CA LEU A 39 -1.44 -20.88 -31.05
C LEU A 39 -0.73 -21.76 -30.01
N ALA A 40 -0.94 -21.50 -28.72
CA ALA A 40 -0.42 -22.32 -27.62
C ALA A 40 -1.22 -23.63 -27.37
N GLY A 41 -2.25 -23.93 -28.18
CA GLY A 41 -3.05 -25.16 -28.05
C GLY A 41 -3.99 -25.21 -26.84
N ILE A 42 -4.28 -24.06 -26.22
CA ILE A 42 -5.04 -23.96 -24.96
C ILE A 42 -6.58 -23.94 -25.20
N ILE A 43 -7.03 -23.63 -26.42
CA ILE A 43 -8.46 -23.58 -26.81
C ILE A 43 -8.66 -24.43 -28.09
N PRO A 44 -9.72 -25.27 -28.18
CA PRO A 44 -9.97 -26.09 -29.35
C PRO A 44 -10.14 -25.25 -30.63
N VAL A 45 -9.67 -25.80 -31.75
CA VAL A 45 -9.74 -25.18 -33.09
C VAL A 45 -11.20 -25.15 -33.54
N ALA A 46 -11.90 -24.05 -33.27
CA ALA A 46 -13.04 -23.64 -34.06
C ALA A 46 -12.59 -22.53 -35.02
N THR A 47 -12.77 -22.80 -36.32
CA THR A 47 -12.65 -21.83 -37.42
C THR A 47 -13.83 -20.87 -37.36
N GLY A 48 -13.68 -19.80 -36.58
CA GLY A 48 -14.55 -18.62 -36.62
C GLY A 48 -13.71 -17.41 -36.99
N SER A 49 -14.00 -16.83 -38.15
CA SER A 49 -13.40 -15.61 -38.68
C SER A 49 -13.59 -14.45 -37.69
N ILE A 50 -12.52 -13.75 -37.31
CA ILE A 50 -12.64 -12.43 -36.69
C ILE A 50 -12.95 -11.46 -37.82
N GLN A 51 -14.23 -11.33 -38.17
CA GLN A 51 -14.69 -10.27 -39.06
C GLN A 51 -14.73 -8.97 -38.26
N GLY A 52 -13.77 -8.09 -38.54
CA GLY A 52 -13.86 -6.67 -38.22
C GLY A 52 -14.86 -6.02 -39.16
N ASP A 53 -16.14 -6.05 -38.79
CA ASP A 53 -17.11 -5.06 -39.26
C ASP A 53 -17.03 -3.86 -38.31
N GLY A 54 -17.22 -2.66 -38.84
CA GLY A 54 -17.21 -1.36 -38.16
C GLY A 54 -18.38 -1.21 -37.19
N SER A 55 -18.46 -2.14 -36.24
CA SER A 55 -19.48 -2.23 -35.21
C SER A 55 -19.46 -0.99 -34.32
N HIS A 56 -20.66 -0.50 -34.06
CA HIS A 56 -20.89 0.53 -33.06
C HIS A 56 -20.25 0.09 -31.73
N ILE A 57 -19.20 0.80 -31.29
CA ILE A 57 -18.50 0.46 -30.05
C ILE A 57 -19.46 0.65 -28.89
N THR A 58 -19.85 -0.47 -28.30
CA THR A 58 -20.67 -0.52 -27.09
C THR A 58 -19.78 -0.35 -25.88
N ILE A 59 -20.17 0.56 -24.98
CA ILE A 59 -19.45 0.86 -23.75
C ILE A 59 -20.44 0.76 -22.61
N ASN A 60 -20.16 -0.11 -21.64
CA ASN A 60 -20.99 -0.33 -20.46
C ASN A 60 -20.34 0.25 -19.19
N LEU A 61 -20.97 0.03 -18.03
CA LEU A 61 -20.48 0.56 -16.75
C LEU A 61 -19.12 -0.03 -16.35
N ILE A 62 -18.89 -1.32 -16.60
CA ILE A 62 -17.61 -1.99 -16.29
C ILE A 62 -16.49 -1.37 -17.12
N ASP A 63 -16.74 -1.12 -18.40
CA ASP A 63 -15.78 -0.46 -19.29
C ASP A 63 -15.35 0.91 -18.76
N ILE A 64 -16.29 1.71 -18.24
CA ILE A 64 -15.99 3.01 -17.65
C ILE A 64 -15.16 2.85 -16.37
N VAL A 65 -15.53 1.91 -15.49
CA VAL A 65 -14.81 1.67 -14.23
C VAL A 65 -13.38 1.20 -14.51
N ASP A 66 -13.20 0.26 -15.44
CA ASP A 66 -11.89 -0.25 -15.84
C ASP A 66 -11.04 0.87 -16.46
N PHE A 67 -11.62 1.67 -17.35
CA PHE A 67 -10.94 2.85 -17.91
C PHE A 67 -10.46 3.80 -16.81
N LEU A 68 -11.32 4.16 -15.85
CA LEU A 68 -10.97 5.05 -14.74
C LEU A 68 -9.88 4.45 -13.84
N ILE A 69 -9.97 3.15 -13.52
CA ILE A 69 -8.95 2.44 -12.75
C ILE A 69 -7.61 2.48 -13.49
N GLU A 70 -7.60 2.27 -14.80
CA GLU A 70 -6.39 2.35 -15.61
C GLU A 70 -5.79 3.77 -15.66
N GLN A 71 -6.61 4.81 -15.73
CA GLN A 71 -6.13 6.20 -15.65
C GLN A 71 -5.48 6.47 -14.29
N VAL A 72 -6.09 6.01 -13.20
CA VAL A 72 -5.53 6.12 -11.85
C VAL A 72 -4.22 5.36 -11.71
N VAL A 73 -4.13 4.13 -12.22
CA VAL A 73 -2.88 3.34 -12.24
C VAL A 73 -1.81 4.03 -13.08
N SER A 74 -2.17 4.63 -14.21
CA SER A 74 -1.26 5.36 -15.08
C SER A 74 -0.73 6.62 -14.39
N TYR A 75 -1.60 7.37 -13.71
CA TYR A 75 -1.22 8.51 -12.87
C TYR A 75 -0.20 8.10 -11.79
N TYR A 76 -0.46 6.99 -11.08
CA TYR A 76 0.49 6.48 -10.10
C TYR A 76 1.84 6.16 -10.76
N LYS A 77 1.86 5.40 -11.85
CA LYS A 77 3.12 5.08 -12.57
C LYS A 77 3.87 6.34 -12.99
N VAL A 78 3.20 7.32 -13.59
CA VAL A 78 3.81 8.60 -14.01
C VAL A 78 4.41 9.34 -12.81
N SER A 79 3.74 9.36 -11.65
CA SER A 79 4.26 10.01 -10.44
C SER A 79 5.58 9.40 -9.94
N HIS A 80 5.89 8.16 -10.33
CA HIS A 80 7.17 7.49 -10.03
C HIS A 80 8.26 7.74 -11.09
N TYR A 81 7.92 8.30 -12.26
CA TYR A 81 8.87 8.62 -13.33
C TYR A 81 9.42 10.04 -13.27
N ILE A 82 8.72 10.98 -12.60
CA ILE A 82 9.11 12.39 -12.60
C ILE A 82 10.51 12.51 -11.94
N PRO A 83 11.56 12.86 -12.71
CA PRO A 83 12.93 12.85 -12.21
C PRO A 83 13.08 13.99 -11.20
N GLN A 84 13.31 13.64 -9.95
CA GLN A 84 13.56 14.58 -8.86
C GLN A 84 14.74 14.09 -8.02
N LYS A 85 15.36 15.01 -7.27
CA LYS A 85 16.36 14.65 -6.25
C LYS A 85 15.67 13.75 -5.21
N THR A 86 16.06 12.48 -5.19
CA THR A 86 15.49 11.45 -4.30
C THR A 86 16.23 11.34 -2.97
N ARG A 87 15.57 10.79 -1.97
CA ARG A 87 16.13 10.50 -0.64
C ARG A 87 15.65 9.15 -0.10
N PRO A 88 16.38 8.47 0.79
CA PRO A 88 15.87 7.23 1.40
C PRO A 88 14.63 7.51 2.27
N PRO A 89 13.73 6.51 2.44
CA PRO A 89 12.70 6.57 3.47
C PRO A 89 13.34 6.42 4.85
N THR A 90 12.99 7.31 5.77
CA THR A 90 13.61 7.43 7.09
C THR A 90 12.65 7.20 8.25
N THR A 91 11.34 7.32 8.01
CA THR A 91 10.29 7.08 9.01
C THR A 91 9.43 5.86 8.65
N VAL A 92 8.71 5.30 9.64
CA VAL A 92 7.77 4.18 9.41
C VAL A 92 6.69 4.58 8.40
N TYR A 93 6.20 5.82 8.47
CA TYR A 93 5.25 6.38 7.50
C TYR A 93 5.82 6.33 6.07
N GLU A 94 7.04 6.83 5.88
CA GLU A 94 7.70 6.84 4.56
C GLU A 94 8.00 5.43 4.06
N MET A 95 8.37 4.51 4.95
CA MET A 95 8.60 3.10 4.64
C MET A 95 7.32 2.41 4.17
N LEU A 96 6.19 2.64 4.86
CA LEU A 96 4.89 2.13 4.42
C LEU A 96 4.52 2.68 3.04
N GLN A 97 4.70 3.98 2.83
CA GLN A 97 4.44 4.61 1.54
C GLN A 97 5.38 4.09 0.44
N TRP A 98 6.63 3.84 0.77
CA TRP A 98 7.61 3.29 -0.15
C TRP A 98 7.15 1.92 -0.67
N VAL A 99 6.67 1.05 0.22
CA VAL A 99 6.19 -0.27 -0.18
C VAL A 99 4.89 -0.19 -0.98
N THR A 100 3.95 0.69 -0.61
CA THR A 100 2.70 0.87 -1.39
C THR A 100 2.96 1.45 -2.79
N GLY A 101 3.96 2.31 -2.91
CA GLY A 101 4.41 2.87 -4.18
C GLY A 101 5.17 1.88 -5.07
N LEU A 102 5.83 0.87 -4.49
CA LEU A 102 6.77 -0.01 -5.19
C LEU A 102 6.16 -0.65 -6.45
N LYS A 103 4.93 -1.16 -6.38
CA LYS A 103 4.28 -1.82 -7.52
C LYS A 103 4.01 -0.92 -8.73
N TYR A 104 4.04 0.40 -8.54
CA TYR A 104 3.87 1.40 -9.60
C TYR A 104 5.21 1.92 -10.12
N ASN A 105 6.30 1.63 -9.42
CA ASN A 105 7.63 1.99 -9.86
C ASN A 105 8.12 1.06 -10.98
N HIS A 106 8.86 1.61 -11.94
CA HIS A 106 9.42 0.86 -13.07
C HIS A 106 10.37 -0.27 -12.64
N VAL A 107 11.02 -0.16 -11.47
CA VAL A 107 11.92 -1.20 -10.96
C VAL A 107 11.18 -2.45 -10.48
N TYR A 108 9.86 -2.41 -10.29
CA TYR A 108 9.11 -3.51 -9.70
C TYR A 108 9.28 -4.85 -10.44
N ASP A 109 9.26 -4.82 -11.77
CA ASP A 109 9.50 -6.02 -12.58
C ASP A 109 10.95 -6.51 -12.43
N GLY A 110 11.91 -5.59 -12.28
CA GLY A 110 13.29 -5.92 -11.94
C GLY A 110 13.42 -6.60 -10.58
N VAL A 111 12.68 -6.15 -9.56
CA VAL A 111 12.66 -6.79 -8.23
C VAL A 111 12.09 -8.21 -8.33
N LYS A 112 10.96 -8.41 -9.02
CA LYS A 112 10.39 -9.75 -9.24
C LYS A 112 11.38 -10.67 -9.97
N ASN A 113 12.04 -10.16 -11.01
CA ASN A 113 13.05 -10.92 -11.74
C ASN A 113 14.25 -11.28 -10.85
N HIS A 114 14.71 -10.37 -9.99
CA HIS A 114 15.76 -10.67 -9.03
C HIS A 114 15.31 -11.75 -8.03
N ILE A 115 14.12 -11.62 -7.43
CA ILE A 115 13.54 -12.64 -6.54
C ILE A 115 13.51 -14.00 -7.23
N ARG A 116 13.14 -14.06 -8.52
CA ARG A 116 13.11 -15.29 -9.31
C ARG A 116 14.47 -16.00 -9.32
N THR A 117 15.56 -15.25 -9.42
CA THR A 117 16.94 -15.78 -9.42
C THR A 117 17.39 -16.32 -8.07
N LEU A 118 16.71 -15.97 -6.97
CA LEU A 118 17.02 -16.48 -5.63
C LEU A 118 16.49 -17.91 -5.41
N PHE A 119 15.57 -18.37 -6.25
CA PHE A 119 15.07 -19.74 -6.20
C PHE A 119 16.07 -20.70 -6.85
N PRO A 120 16.29 -21.89 -6.29
CA PRO A 120 17.12 -22.91 -6.93
C PRO A 120 16.49 -23.36 -8.26
N LYS A 121 17.34 -23.63 -9.25
CA LYS A 121 16.86 -24.18 -10.53
C LYS A 121 16.42 -25.64 -10.33
N PRO A 122 15.24 -26.04 -10.85
CA PRO A 122 14.86 -27.43 -10.92
C PRO A 122 15.84 -28.22 -11.80
N ASP A 123 15.97 -29.53 -11.57
CA ASP A 123 16.91 -30.39 -12.30
C ASP A 123 16.80 -30.28 -13.82
N ALA A 124 15.56 -30.24 -14.33
CA ALA A 124 15.27 -30.11 -15.76
C ALA A 124 15.77 -28.79 -16.38
N TYR A 125 16.13 -27.79 -15.56
CA TYR A 125 16.55 -26.46 -16.00
C TYR A 125 17.92 -26.04 -15.44
N LYS A 126 18.67 -26.95 -14.80
CA LYS A 126 19.97 -26.63 -14.15
C LYS A 126 20.94 -25.90 -15.07
N GLU A 127 21.09 -26.38 -16.30
CA GLU A 127 21.99 -25.83 -17.32
C GLU A 127 21.40 -24.63 -18.07
N HIS A 128 20.14 -24.28 -17.81
CA HIS A 128 19.47 -23.21 -18.55
C HIS A 128 20.02 -21.84 -18.10
N PRO A 129 20.62 -21.02 -18.97
CA PRO A 129 21.30 -19.79 -18.53
C PRO A 129 20.31 -18.72 -18.04
N ASP A 130 19.10 -18.70 -18.59
CA ASP A 130 18.08 -17.70 -18.30
C ASP A 130 16.97 -18.23 -17.38
N TYR A 131 16.71 -17.53 -16.27
CA TYR A 131 15.62 -17.83 -15.34
C TYR A 131 14.23 -17.53 -15.94
N SER A 132 14.13 -16.63 -16.92
CA SER A 132 12.86 -16.22 -17.53
C SER A 132 12.12 -17.37 -18.21
N LEU A 133 12.87 -18.38 -18.68
CA LEU A 133 12.35 -19.57 -19.36
C LEU A 133 11.95 -20.72 -18.43
N ILE A 134 12.24 -20.61 -17.14
CA ILE A 134 11.86 -21.63 -16.14
C ILE A 134 10.42 -21.37 -15.69
N PRO A 135 9.45 -22.26 -15.90
CA PRO A 135 8.07 -22.03 -15.45
C PRO A 135 7.99 -21.67 -13.96
N THR A 136 7.22 -20.64 -13.62
CA THR A 136 7.19 -20.07 -12.26
C THR A 136 6.64 -21.04 -11.22
N ASP A 137 5.76 -21.95 -11.62
CA ASP A 137 5.20 -23.03 -10.80
C ASP A 137 6.26 -24.06 -10.37
N LYS A 138 7.42 -24.11 -11.06
CA LYS A 138 8.56 -24.97 -10.71
C LYS A 138 9.57 -24.30 -9.80
N LEU A 139 9.45 -23.00 -9.56
CA LEU A 139 10.37 -22.27 -8.69
C LEU A 139 9.90 -22.38 -7.24
N THR A 140 10.43 -23.37 -6.55
CA THR A 140 10.16 -23.63 -5.13
C THR A 140 11.44 -23.59 -4.31
N PHE A 141 11.31 -23.16 -3.07
CA PHE A 141 12.40 -23.11 -2.10
C PHE A 141 12.02 -23.95 -0.89
N ARG A 142 12.88 -24.91 -0.53
CA ARG A 142 12.67 -25.82 0.59
C ARG A 142 13.03 -25.13 1.91
N ALA A 143 12.02 -24.72 2.65
CA ALA A 143 12.13 -24.23 4.04
C ALA A 143 11.23 -25.05 4.97
N THR A 144 10.99 -24.60 6.20
CA THR A 144 10.04 -25.25 7.15
C THR A 144 8.66 -25.45 6.53
N THR A 145 8.21 -24.43 5.79
CA THR A 145 7.09 -24.51 4.85
C THR A 145 7.66 -24.24 3.46
N GLU A 146 7.22 -25.00 2.44
CA GLU A 146 7.64 -24.74 1.06
C GLU A 146 7.23 -23.32 0.65
N ILE A 147 8.19 -22.57 0.10
CA ILE A 147 7.95 -21.23 -0.44
C ILE A 147 7.91 -21.36 -1.96
N LYS A 148 6.85 -20.85 -2.59
CA LYS A 148 6.75 -20.78 -4.05
C LYS A 148 6.93 -19.36 -4.55
N TYR A 149 7.57 -19.19 -5.69
CA TYR A 149 7.78 -17.88 -6.30
C TYR A 149 6.46 -17.14 -6.57
N ASP A 150 5.45 -17.82 -7.12
CA ASP A 150 4.15 -17.22 -7.43
C ASP A 150 3.41 -16.77 -6.17
N GLU A 151 3.48 -17.56 -5.09
CA GLU A 151 2.92 -17.20 -3.80
C GLU A 151 3.65 -15.98 -3.22
N LEU A 152 4.98 -15.98 -3.21
CA LEU A 152 5.78 -14.87 -2.67
C LEU A 152 5.51 -13.55 -3.42
N THR A 153 5.48 -13.58 -4.74
CA THR A 153 5.21 -12.39 -5.57
C THR A 153 3.76 -11.93 -5.45
N MET A 154 2.80 -12.84 -5.26
CA MET A 154 1.42 -12.50 -4.93
C MET A 154 1.33 -11.75 -3.59
N HIS A 155 1.99 -12.25 -2.53
CA HIS A 155 2.02 -11.57 -1.22
C HIS A 155 2.66 -10.18 -1.33
N LEU A 156 3.77 -10.05 -2.07
CA LEU A 156 4.40 -8.75 -2.32
C LEU A 156 3.45 -7.79 -3.03
N ALA A 157 2.76 -8.26 -4.07
CA ALA A 157 1.79 -7.46 -4.81
C ALA A 157 0.60 -7.03 -3.94
N GLN A 158 0.12 -7.92 -3.06
CA GLN A 158 -0.98 -7.64 -2.15
C GLN A 158 -0.59 -6.60 -1.10
N PHE A 159 0.59 -6.75 -0.49
CA PHE A 159 1.11 -5.82 0.49
C PHE A 159 1.37 -4.43 -0.12
N ALA A 160 2.03 -4.39 -1.28
CA ALA A 160 2.23 -3.15 -2.03
C ALA A 160 0.93 -2.53 -2.56
N ARG A 161 -0.16 -3.29 -2.69
CA ARG A 161 -1.44 -2.77 -3.18
C ARG A 161 -2.30 -2.14 -2.10
N ASN A 162 -2.01 -2.43 -0.84
CA ASN A 162 -2.94 -2.17 0.23
C ASN A 162 -2.38 -1.14 1.23
N PRO A 163 -2.70 0.16 1.06
CA PRO A 163 -2.37 1.16 2.06
C PRO A 163 -3.32 1.09 3.27
N GLU A 164 -3.95 -0.05 3.59
CA GLU A 164 -4.81 -0.23 4.77
C GLU A 164 -4.11 0.19 6.06
N ALA A 165 -2.83 -0.15 6.24
CA ALA A 165 -2.08 0.28 7.42
C ALA A 165 -1.97 1.82 7.48
N LEU A 166 -1.63 2.45 6.37
CA LEU A 166 -1.59 3.92 6.27
C LEU A 166 -2.97 4.55 6.46
N LYS A 167 -4.02 3.99 5.88
CA LYS A 167 -5.40 4.48 6.02
C LYS A 167 -5.93 4.29 7.43
N ALA A 168 -5.58 3.20 8.11
CA ALA A 168 -5.98 2.95 9.49
C ALA A 168 -5.33 3.97 10.44
N ILE A 169 -4.07 4.34 10.18
CA ILE A 169 -3.33 5.31 11.01
C ILE A 169 -3.67 6.75 10.61
N MET A 170 -3.57 7.11 9.34
CA MET A 170 -3.70 8.50 8.86
C MET A 170 -5.15 8.89 8.50
N GLY A 171 -6.05 7.92 8.39
CA GLY A 171 -7.39 8.13 7.84
C GLY A 171 -7.41 8.28 6.31
N HIS A 172 -8.54 8.77 5.79
CA HIS A 172 -8.72 9.00 4.35
C HIS A 172 -8.11 10.32 3.85
N GLY A 173 -7.75 11.22 4.77
CA GLY A 173 -7.22 12.54 4.49
C GLY A 173 -8.03 13.67 5.11
N HIS A 174 -7.44 14.85 5.07
CA HIS A 174 -8.01 16.11 5.59
C HIS A 174 -7.47 17.26 4.73
N SER A 175 -8.15 18.41 4.71
CA SER A 175 -7.77 19.56 3.86
C SER A 175 -6.35 20.07 4.13
N ASP A 176 -5.88 19.94 5.37
CA ASP A 176 -4.55 20.37 5.79
C ASP A 176 -3.53 19.22 5.79
N GLY A 177 -3.91 18.05 5.26
CA GLY A 177 -3.11 16.83 5.26
C GLY A 177 -3.05 16.16 3.89
N ARG A 178 -2.53 14.93 3.88
CA ARG A 178 -2.47 14.11 2.66
C ARG A 178 -3.74 13.28 2.51
N TYR A 179 -4.24 13.18 1.29
CA TYR A 179 -5.34 12.27 0.97
C TYR A 179 -4.84 10.86 0.70
N ALA A 180 -5.59 9.85 1.13
CA ALA A 180 -5.19 8.45 1.01
C ALA A 180 -5.03 7.97 -0.44
N CYS A 181 -5.65 8.64 -1.41
CA CYS A 181 -5.43 8.38 -2.83
C CYS A 181 -3.98 8.66 -3.27
N GLU A 182 -3.23 9.48 -2.54
CA GLU A 182 -1.83 9.82 -2.83
C GLU A 182 -0.82 8.83 -2.23
N PHE A 183 -1.21 7.88 -1.39
CA PHE A 183 -0.27 6.91 -0.80
C PHE A 183 0.39 5.98 -1.84
N ASN A 184 -0.13 5.96 -3.07
CA ASN A 184 0.41 5.18 -4.17
C ASN A 184 1.40 5.97 -5.04
N THR A 185 1.52 7.29 -4.84
CA THR A 185 2.44 8.15 -5.59
C THR A 185 3.77 8.30 -4.87
N ASN A 186 4.78 8.79 -5.59
CA ASN A 186 6.08 9.16 -5.03
C ASN A 186 6.21 10.67 -4.74
N THR A 187 5.18 11.29 -4.15
CA THR A 187 5.18 12.73 -3.84
C THR A 187 6.33 13.14 -2.91
N ASP A 188 6.77 12.25 -2.01
CA ASP A 188 7.86 12.51 -1.05
C ASP A 188 9.27 12.28 -1.61
N LYS A 189 9.37 11.91 -2.90
CA LYS A 189 10.64 11.72 -3.62
C LYS A 189 11.51 10.65 -2.96
N LEU A 190 10.87 9.56 -2.54
CA LEU A 190 11.55 8.42 -1.96
C LEU A 190 12.37 7.71 -3.04
N LEU A 191 13.58 7.30 -2.68
CA LEU A 191 14.53 6.63 -3.54
C LEU A 191 14.11 5.18 -3.76
N TYR A 192 13.89 4.81 -5.02
CA TYR A 192 13.85 3.43 -5.49
C TYR A 192 15.15 3.17 -6.26
N PRO A 193 16.04 2.28 -5.80
CA PRO A 193 17.24 1.93 -6.56
C PRO A 193 16.87 1.45 -7.97
N SER A 194 17.70 1.76 -8.97
CA SER A 194 17.37 1.48 -10.37
C SER A 194 17.50 0.02 -10.78
N THR A 195 18.27 -0.77 -10.03
CA THR A 195 18.47 -2.21 -10.30
C THR A 195 17.57 -3.06 -9.40
N GLY A 196 17.04 -4.16 -9.94
CA GLY A 196 16.18 -5.09 -9.19
C GLY A 196 16.81 -5.63 -7.90
N GLY A 197 18.11 -5.99 -7.92
CA GLY A 197 18.83 -6.48 -6.75
C GLY A 197 18.97 -5.44 -5.64
N ALA A 198 19.53 -4.26 -5.96
CA ALA A 198 19.65 -3.19 -4.95
C ALA A 198 18.28 -2.73 -4.41
N CYS A 199 17.25 -2.71 -5.24
CA CYS A 199 15.90 -2.37 -4.78
C CYS A 199 15.29 -3.48 -3.91
N PHE A 200 15.62 -4.74 -4.17
CA PHE A 200 15.25 -5.87 -3.32
C PHE A 200 15.93 -5.77 -1.94
N ASP A 201 17.21 -5.42 -1.88
CA ASP A 201 17.91 -5.25 -0.60
C ASP A 201 17.26 -4.16 0.27
N VAL A 202 16.90 -3.03 -0.35
CA VAL A 202 16.16 -1.95 0.33
C VAL A 202 14.77 -2.40 0.75
N LEU A 203 14.05 -3.16 -0.10
CA LEU A 203 12.75 -3.73 0.26
C LEU A 203 12.86 -4.62 1.51
N VAL A 204 13.88 -5.49 1.58
CA VAL A 204 14.08 -6.39 2.73
C VAL A 204 14.38 -5.60 4.01
N ASP A 205 15.26 -4.59 3.96
CA ASP A 205 15.54 -3.73 5.13
C ASP A 205 14.28 -3.00 5.60
N ILE A 206 13.51 -2.43 4.66
CA ILE A 206 12.23 -1.76 4.96
C ILE A 206 11.23 -2.74 5.60
N LEU A 207 11.03 -3.92 5.01
CA LEU A 207 10.07 -4.90 5.53
C LEU A 207 10.44 -5.36 6.94
N ASN A 208 11.72 -5.57 7.24
CA ASN A 208 12.17 -5.92 8.59
C ASN A 208 11.85 -4.81 9.60
N ARG A 209 12.16 -3.56 9.27
CA ARG A 209 11.86 -2.40 10.13
C ARG A 209 10.35 -2.26 10.36
N LEU A 210 9.56 -2.33 9.29
CA LEU A 210 8.10 -2.28 9.37
C LEU A 210 7.55 -3.42 10.23
N TYR A 211 8.04 -4.65 10.05
CA TYR A 211 7.61 -5.81 10.83
C TYR A 211 7.81 -5.55 12.33
N HIS A 212 9.00 -5.11 12.75
CA HIS A 212 9.28 -4.84 14.16
C HIS A 212 8.37 -3.74 14.74
N GLN A 213 8.23 -2.62 14.03
CA GLN A 213 7.45 -1.49 14.51
C GLN A 213 5.95 -1.79 14.55
N LEU A 214 5.41 -2.41 13.49
CA LEU A 214 3.99 -2.76 13.42
C LEU A 214 3.62 -3.88 14.40
N CYS A 215 4.50 -4.88 14.60
CA CYS A 215 4.27 -5.91 15.62
C CYS A 215 4.28 -5.32 17.04
N PHE A 216 5.13 -4.34 17.31
CA PHE A 216 5.12 -3.64 18.59
C PHE A 216 3.79 -2.92 18.80
N VAL A 217 3.38 -2.06 17.86
CA VAL A 217 2.09 -1.35 17.94
C VAL A 217 0.92 -2.32 18.07
N TYR A 218 0.91 -3.40 17.28
CA TYR A 218 -0.12 -4.44 17.36
C TYR A 218 -0.19 -5.06 18.76
N LYS A 219 0.94 -5.46 19.34
CA LYS A 219 0.96 -6.04 20.69
C LYS A 219 0.49 -5.05 21.74
N GLN A 220 0.93 -3.79 21.65
CA GLN A 220 0.48 -2.77 22.59
C GLN A 220 -1.03 -2.56 22.48
N CYS A 221 -1.57 -2.37 21.28
CA CYS A 221 -3.01 -2.21 21.06
C CYS A 221 -3.85 -3.46 21.35
N HIS A 222 -3.23 -4.64 21.40
CA HIS A 222 -3.93 -5.89 21.77
C HIS A 222 -3.98 -6.09 23.29
N ASN A 223 -2.98 -5.60 24.02
CA ASN A 223 -2.87 -5.79 25.45
C ASN A 223 -3.70 -4.76 26.22
N GLY A 224 -4.28 -5.22 27.33
CA GLY A 224 -4.99 -4.38 28.28
C GLY A 224 -4.07 -3.59 29.21
N PRO A 225 -4.65 -2.69 30.03
CA PRO A 225 -3.90 -1.83 30.94
C PRO A 225 -3.08 -2.62 31.98
N ASP A 226 -3.53 -3.81 32.40
CA ASP A 226 -2.82 -4.69 33.34
C ASP A 226 -1.43 -5.12 32.83
N SER A 227 -1.20 -5.06 31.52
CA SER A 227 0.09 -5.34 30.87
C SER A 227 0.75 -4.09 30.29
N SER A 228 0.36 -2.90 30.75
CA SER A 228 0.77 -1.60 30.20
C SER A 228 0.42 -1.42 28.72
N GLY A 229 -0.60 -2.14 28.24
CA GLY A 229 -1.06 -2.07 26.86
C GLY A 229 -1.98 -0.89 26.58
N TRP A 230 -2.32 -0.73 25.30
CA TRP A 230 -3.01 0.41 24.72
C TRP A 230 -4.37 0.03 24.12
N SER A 231 -4.94 -1.14 24.46
CA SER A 231 -6.23 -1.59 23.91
C SER A 231 -7.36 -0.58 24.11
N ASP A 232 -7.32 0.14 25.24
CA ASP A 232 -8.36 1.07 25.66
C ASP A 232 -8.01 2.53 25.27
N CYS A 233 -6.93 2.71 24.49
CA CYS A 233 -6.40 4.02 24.15
C CYS A 233 -7.03 4.58 22.88
N TYR A 234 -7.63 5.76 23.03
CA TYR A 234 -8.12 6.53 21.89
C TYR A 234 -6.96 7.08 21.06
N TYR A 235 -7.22 7.28 19.77
CA TYR A 235 -6.27 7.85 18.81
C TYR A 235 -7.03 8.73 17.80
N GLY A 236 -6.39 9.78 17.29
CA GLY A 236 -6.90 10.63 16.22
C GLY A 236 -7.10 12.10 16.62
N ARG A 237 -7.75 12.87 15.73
CA ARG A 237 -7.82 14.35 15.73
C ARG A 237 -8.30 15.01 17.03
N GLY A 238 -9.04 14.29 17.88
CA GLY A 238 -9.54 14.80 19.17
C GLY A 238 -8.71 14.42 20.38
N ILE A 239 -7.59 13.72 20.19
CA ILE A 239 -6.76 13.17 21.26
C ILE A 239 -5.51 14.04 21.41
N GLY A 240 -5.14 14.33 22.65
CA GLY A 240 -3.95 15.11 22.98
C GLY A 240 -2.70 14.38 22.53
N GLY A 241 -2.01 14.98 21.56
CA GLY A 241 -0.72 14.53 21.06
C GLY A 241 0.44 14.82 22.01
N SER A 242 1.66 14.61 21.51
CA SER A 242 2.90 14.78 22.28
C SER A 242 3.13 16.22 22.79
N ASN A 243 2.64 17.21 22.05
CA ASN A 243 2.69 18.64 22.43
C ASN A 243 1.50 19.09 23.29
N TRP A 244 0.69 18.15 23.83
CA TRP A 244 -0.45 18.51 24.66
C TRP A 244 -0.04 19.01 26.05
N ASN A 245 -0.26 20.31 26.28
CA ASN A 245 -0.10 20.96 27.58
C ASN A 245 -1.47 21.12 28.28
N CYS A 246 -1.65 20.54 29.49
CA CYS A 246 -2.79 20.85 30.37
C CYS A 246 -2.70 22.35 30.68
N ASN A 247 -3.58 23.19 30.15
CA ASN A 247 -3.70 24.57 30.58
C ASN A 247 -5.15 24.90 30.95
N SER A 248 -5.31 25.88 31.84
CA SER A 248 -6.60 26.32 32.39
C SER A 248 -7.60 26.77 31.32
N ASN A 249 -7.12 27.11 30.13
CA ASN A 249 -7.95 27.55 29.00
C ASN A 249 -8.40 26.40 28.08
N GLN A 250 -7.76 25.24 28.14
CA GLN A 250 -8.04 24.06 27.32
C GLN A 250 -8.62 22.89 28.13
N CYS A 251 -8.84 23.08 29.44
CA CYS A 251 -9.64 22.22 30.29
C CYS A 251 -10.75 22.94 31.10
N PRO A 252 -11.56 23.86 30.52
CA PRO A 252 -12.81 24.26 31.17
C PRO A 252 -13.90 23.29 30.72
N ASN A 253 -14.13 22.21 31.48
CA ASN A 253 -15.20 21.23 31.27
C ASN A 253 -15.21 20.56 29.87
N GLN A 254 -14.50 19.44 29.78
CA GLN A 254 -14.74 18.29 28.88
C GLN A 254 -15.79 18.52 27.79
N ILE A 255 -15.33 18.88 26.59
CA ILE A 255 -16.21 18.99 25.43
C ILE A 255 -16.32 17.59 24.80
N GLY A 256 -17.50 17.00 24.96
CA GLY A 256 -17.88 15.69 24.39
C GLY A 256 -18.00 14.60 25.45
N SER A 257 -18.97 13.70 25.28
CA SER A 257 -19.20 12.54 26.16
C SER A 257 -18.00 11.57 26.12
N GLN A 258 -16.93 11.91 26.84
CA GLN A 258 -15.76 11.05 27.02
C GLN A 258 -15.76 10.47 28.44
N PRO A 259 -15.35 9.19 28.61
CA PRO A 259 -15.51 8.48 29.88
C PRO A 259 -14.47 8.80 30.96
N CYS A 260 -13.54 9.75 30.77
CA CYS A 260 -12.43 9.96 31.71
C CYS A 260 -12.32 11.40 32.26
N ASN A 261 -12.50 11.53 33.58
CA ASN A 261 -12.16 12.72 34.36
C ASN A 261 -10.65 12.75 34.67
N GLN A 262 -9.80 13.08 33.70
CA GLN A 262 -8.39 13.37 34.00
C GLN A 262 -8.30 14.73 34.71
N LYS A 263 -8.02 14.72 36.01
CA LYS A 263 -7.67 15.93 36.76
C LYS A 263 -6.17 16.21 36.57
N CYS A 264 -5.76 17.48 36.42
CA CYS A 264 -4.34 17.82 36.29
C CYS A 264 -3.53 17.59 37.61
N ASP A 265 -4.10 16.95 38.66
CA ASP A 265 -3.51 16.70 39.99
C ASP A 265 -3.25 15.21 40.32
N GLN A 266 -3.23 14.32 39.32
CA GLN A 266 -2.99 12.88 39.52
C GLN A 266 -1.62 12.62 40.18
N THR A 267 -1.62 11.90 41.30
CA THR A 267 -0.42 11.45 42.01
C THR A 267 0.16 10.18 41.36
N GLY A 268 1.45 9.91 41.56
CA GLY A 268 2.20 8.85 40.86
C GLY A 268 1.65 7.42 40.96
N ASP A 269 0.74 7.15 41.91
CA ASP A 269 0.10 5.84 42.11
C ASP A 269 -1.24 5.71 41.34
N GLN A 270 -1.69 6.78 40.67
CA GLN A 270 -2.88 6.77 39.83
C GLN A 270 -2.46 6.64 38.37
N HIS A 271 -2.43 5.41 37.85
CA HIS A 271 -2.29 5.20 36.41
C HIS A 271 -3.54 5.73 35.71
N PRO A 272 -3.46 6.77 34.86
CA PRO A 272 -4.61 7.17 34.08
C PRO A 272 -5.02 6.01 33.18
N ASN A 273 -6.25 5.51 33.33
CA ASN A 273 -6.91 4.78 32.24
C ASN A 273 -6.82 5.67 31.01
N CYS A 274 -6.28 5.12 29.91
CA CYS A 274 -6.09 5.77 28.62
C CYS A 274 -7.03 6.99 28.41
N GLY A 275 -6.53 8.19 28.66
CA GLY A 275 -7.34 9.41 28.59
C GLY A 275 -6.81 10.39 27.55
N VAL A 276 -6.93 11.69 27.80
CA VAL A 276 -6.65 12.75 26.80
C VAL A 276 -5.23 12.65 26.24
N LYS A 277 -4.24 12.21 27.03
CA LYS A 277 -2.92 11.80 26.55
C LYS A 277 -2.90 10.31 26.25
N SER A 278 -2.87 9.97 24.97
CA SER A 278 -2.79 8.58 24.51
C SER A 278 -1.34 8.18 24.24
N PRO A 279 -0.81 7.11 24.87
CA PRO A 279 0.52 6.58 24.54
C PRO A 279 0.60 6.11 23.07
N LEU A 280 -0.49 5.62 22.49
CA LEU A 280 -0.57 5.30 21.06
C LEU A 280 -0.40 6.56 20.20
N GLN A 281 -1.13 7.64 20.49
CA GLN A 281 -0.98 8.92 19.78
C GLN A 281 0.45 9.44 19.92
N SER A 282 0.98 9.45 21.14
CA SER A 282 2.33 9.96 21.44
C SER A 282 3.41 9.14 20.73
N PHE A 283 3.25 7.81 20.64
CA PHE A 283 4.19 6.94 19.93
C PHE A 283 4.18 7.21 18.43
N LEU A 284 3.00 7.36 17.83
CA LEU A 284 2.85 7.62 16.40
C LEU A 284 3.33 9.03 15.99
N GLU A 285 3.36 9.97 16.94
CA GLU A 285 3.86 11.34 16.75
C GLU A 285 5.32 11.55 17.17
N ASP A 286 6.09 10.47 17.38
CA ASP A 286 7.49 10.54 17.86
C ASP A 286 7.66 11.39 19.13
N GLY A 287 6.73 11.25 20.09
CA GLY A 287 6.75 12.03 21.32
C GLY A 287 6.45 11.24 22.59
N LEU A 288 6.44 9.91 22.51
CA LEU A 288 6.32 9.04 23.69
C LEU A 288 7.67 9.03 24.46
N PRO A 289 7.71 9.50 25.72
CA PRO A 289 8.94 9.47 26.51
C PRO A 289 9.47 8.04 26.69
N GLY A 290 10.80 7.88 26.64
CA GLY A 290 11.47 6.57 26.72
C GLY A 290 11.56 5.80 25.39
N PHE A 291 10.87 6.27 24.34
CA PHE A 291 10.95 5.71 22.98
C PHE A 291 11.75 6.58 22.01
N LEU A 292 12.22 7.73 22.48
CA LEU A 292 13.04 8.64 21.70
C LEU A 292 14.48 8.13 21.64
N PRO A 293 15.13 8.15 20.47
CA PRO A 293 16.50 7.66 20.32
C PRO A 293 17.54 8.52 21.08
N HIS A 294 17.17 9.75 21.45
CA HIS A 294 18.01 10.68 22.19
C HIS A 294 17.16 11.48 23.18
N SER A 295 17.75 11.88 24.32
CA SER A 295 17.10 12.77 25.27
C SER A 295 16.88 14.15 24.65
N ILE A 296 15.62 14.55 24.49
CA ILE A 296 15.27 15.89 24.04
C ILE A 296 15.32 16.82 25.26
N THR A 297 16.28 17.75 25.27
CA THR A 297 16.28 18.85 26.24
C THR A 297 15.44 19.98 25.64
N LEU A 298 14.32 20.34 26.27
CA LEU A 298 13.58 21.54 25.88
C LEU A 298 14.49 22.74 26.09
N LEU A 299 14.86 23.42 25.01
CA LEU A 299 15.48 24.73 25.12
C LEU A 299 14.40 25.70 25.60
N VAL A 300 14.46 26.03 26.89
CA VAL A 300 13.65 27.11 27.45
C VAL A 300 14.21 28.40 26.85
N ALA A 301 13.50 28.97 25.88
CA ALA A 301 13.77 30.32 25.43
C ALA A 301 13.41 31.26 26.59
N ASN A 302 14.43 31.88 27.19
CA ASN A 302 14.29 32.96 28.15
C ASN A 302 13.79 34.24 27.46
#